data_AF-A0AAD8GP08-F1
#
_entry.id   AF-A0AAD8GP08-F1
#
_cell.length_a   1.000
_cell.length_b   1.000
_cell.length_c   1.000
_cell.angle_alpha   90.00
_cell.angle_beta   90.00
_cell.angle_gamma   90.00
#
_symmetry.space_group_name_H-M   'P 1'
#
loop_
_entity.id
_entity.type
_entity.pdbx_description
1 polymer ?
#
loop_
_entity_poly.entity_id
_entity_poly.type
_entity_poly.pdbx_seq_one_letter_code
_entity_poly.pdbx_strand_id
1 'polypeptide(L)'
;MTFVILLSFVISRKKPAGKLLQSAHDVEREFQVLNALGTYTLGLVPKGLAPNRRNQIYSATAKALASLHSADIDAIGLGKYGRRDNYCKREVDRWAKQYLDFTGEGKSPRNPKMLELVDWLQRHIPSEDSSSTKAGLVHGDFQIDNLVFHPTEDKVIGILDWLCGKGSRCT
;
A
#
# COMPACT_ATOMS: atom_id res chain seq x y z
N MET A 1 3.87 23.22 -24.20
CA MET A 1 4.62 22.31 -23.32
C MET A 1 3.99 22.39 -21.95
N THR A 2 2.95 21.61 -21.72
CA THR A 2 2.18 21.62 -20.47
C THR A 2 2.43 20.27 -19.82
N PHE A 3 3.15 20.29 -18.70
CA PHE A 3 3.51 19.13 -17.90
C PHE A 3 2.24 18.37 -17.52
N VAL A 4 2.02 17.20 -18.13
CA VAL A 4 1.00 16.26 -17.69
C VAL A 4 1.53 15.65 -16.39
N ILE A 5 0.93 16.06 -15.28
CA ILE A 5 1.07 15.43 -13.98
C ILE A 5 0.59 13.98 -14.13
N LEU A 6 1.51 13.05 -14.42
CA LEU A 6 1.28 11.62 -14.26
C LEU A 6 1.50 11.23 -12.79
N LEU A 7 0.71 11.82 -11.89
CA LEU A 7 0.35 11.20 -10.61
C LEU A 7 -0.89 10.34 -10.87
N SER A 8 -0.77 9.40 -11.81
CA SER A 8 -1.76 8.34 -11.97
C SER A 8 -1.51 7.32 -10.86
N PHE A 9 -1.95 7.62 -9.64
CA PHE A 9 -2.10 6.59 -8.62
C PHE A 9 -3.26 5.69 -9.05
N VAL A 10 -2.92 4.56 -9.66
CA VAL A 10 -3.90 3.57 -10.09
C VAL A 10 -4.14 2.65 -8.90
N ILE A 11 -5.27 2.85 -8.22
CA ILE A 11 -5.85 1.81 -7.35
C ILE A 11 -6.12 0.62 -8.27
N SER A 12 -5.47 -0.51 -8.06
CA SER A 12 -5.52 -1.65 -8.98
C SER A 12 -5.62 -2.94 -8.20
N ARG A 13 -6.68 -3.72 -8.42
CA ARG A 13 -6.89 -5.04 -7.82
C ARG A 13 -6.73 -6.13 -8.86
N LYS A 14 -6.26 -7.30 -8.42
CA LYS A 14 -6.30 -8.53 -9.24
C LYS A 14 -7.75 -8.93 -9.48
N LYS A 15 -8.13 -9.21 -10.74
CA LYS A 15 -9.47 -9.72 -11.10
C LYS A 15 -9.73 -11.05 -10.37
N PRO A 16 -10.75 -11.15 -9.49
CA PRO A 16 -11.10 -12.41 -8.86
C PRO A 16 -11.65 -13.38 -9.90
N ALA A 17 -11.32 -14.67 -9.77
CA ALA A 17 -11.94 -15.70 -10.59
C ALA A 17 -13.42 -15.82 -10.22
N GLY A 18 -14.32 -15.65 -11.19
CA GLY A 18 -15.78 -15.77 -11.00
C GLY A 18 -16.59 -14.59 -11.55
N LYS A 19 -17.91 -14.66 -11.37
CA LYS A 19 -18.86 -13.63 -11.82
C LYS A 19 -18.75 -12.40 -10.88
N LEU A 20 -18.42 -11.24 -11.44
CA LEU A 20 -18.25 -9.99 -10.69
C LEU A 20 -19.57 -9.56 -10.05
N LEU A 21 -19.53 -9.20 -8.76
CA LEU A 21 -20.66 -8.63 -8.04
C LEU A 21 -20.89 -7.17 -8.48
N GLN A 22 -22.12 -6.70 -8.40
CA GLN A 22 -22.55 -5.38 -8.86
C GLN A 22 -21.81 -4.20 -8.18
N SER A 23 -21.09 -4.43 -7.09
CA SER A 23 -20.23 -3.44 -6.40
C SER A 23 -18.77 -3.41 -6.89
N ALA A 24 -18.40 -4.21 -7.89
CA ALA A 24 -17.04 -4.33 -8.42
C ALA A 24 -16.78 -3.39 -9.62
N HIS A 25 -17.16 -2.12 -9.49
CA HIS A 25 -17.25 -1.18 -10.62
C HIS A 25 -15.92 -0.78 -11.29
N ASP A 26 -14.75 -0.97 -10.66
CA ASP A 26 -13.46 -0.52 -11.23
C ASP A 26 -12.57 -1.63 -11.80
N VAL A 27 -12.96 -2.91 -11.70
CA VAL A 27 -12.08 -4.03 -12.10
C VAL A 27 -11.75 -4.03 -13.61
N GLU A 28 -12.66 -3.58 -14.46
CA GLU A 28 -12.44 -3.50 -15.92
C GLU A 28 -11.51 -2.34 -16.29
N ARG A 29 -11.65 -1.19 -15.60
CA ARG A 29 -10.78 -0.03 -15.76
C ARG A 29 -9.36 -0.32 -15.29
N GLU A 30 -9.24 -1.00 -14.15
CA GLU A 30 -8.00 -1.51 -13.60
C GLU A 30 -7.33 -2.50 -14.56
N PHE A 31 -8.09 -3.44 -15.14
CA PHE A 31 -7.56 -4.38 -16.14
C PHE A 31 -7.07 -3.67 -17.40
N GLN A 32 -7.78 -2.65 -17.91
CA GLN A 32 -7.32 -1.88 -19.06
C GLN A 32 -5.99 -1.14 -18.78
N VAL A 33 -5.86 -0.56 -17.59
CA VAL A 33 -4.62 0.09 -17.16
C VAL A 33 -3.49 -0.94 -16.97
N LEU A 34 -3.76 -2.06 -16.30
CA LEU A 34 -2.80 -3.15 -16.14
C LEU A 34 -2.42 -3.80 -17.46
N ASN A 35 -3.31 -3.89 -18.46
CA ASN A 35 -3.00 -4.44 -19.78
C ASN A 35 -2.15 -3.46 -20.60
N ALA A 36 -2.43 -2.16 -20.50
CA ALA A 36 -1.60 -1.11 -21.08
C ALA A 36 -0.21 -1.02 -20.43
N LEU A 37 -0.11 -1.28 -19.12
CA LEU A 37 1.15 -1.31 -18.37
C LEU A 37 1.86 -2.68 -18.43
N GLY A 38 1.11 -3.77 -18.59
CA GLY A 38 1.57 -5.15 -18.57
C GLY A 38 2.41 -5.53 -19.79
N THR A 39 2.45 -4.67 -20.81
CA THR A 39 3.45 -4.75 -21.88
C THR A 39 4.87 -4.41 -21.38
N TYR A 40 5.02 -3.84 -20.18
CA TYR A 40 6.26 -3.15 -19.78
C TYR A 40 6.92 -3.58 -18.47
N THR A 41 6.25 -4.26 -17.53
CA THR A 41 6.90 -4.98 -16.42
C THR A 41 5.85 -5.53 -15.46
N LEU A 42 5.82 -6.84 -15.26
CA LEU A 42 5.08 -7.46 -14.16
C LEU A 42 6.07 -7.89 -13.08
N GLY A 43 6.22 -7.05 -12.07
CA GLY A 43 6.32 -7.40 -10.65
C GLY A 43 7.33 -8.46 -10.20
N LEU A 44 8.37 -8.76 -10.96
CA LEU A 44 9.44 -9.65 -10.53
C LEU A 44 10.76 -9.01 -10.95
N VAL A 45 11.64 -8.73 -9.98
CA VAL A 45 13.05 -8.45 -10.27
C VAL A 45 13.54 -9.59 -11.19
N PRO A 46 13.89 -9.32 -12.46
CA PRO A 46 14.25 -10.38 -13.38
C PRO A 46 15.38 -11.23 -12.79
N LYS A 47 15.16 -12.54 -12.68
CA LYS A 47 16.21 -13.46 -12.23
C LYS A 47 17.38 -13.35 -13.21
N GLY A 48 18.60 -13.19 -12.70
CA GLY A 48 19.80 -13.04 -13.54
C GLY A 48 20.22 -11.61 -13.86
N LEU A 49 19.64 -10.58 -13.19
CA LEU A 49 20.17 -9.22 -13.30
C LEU A 49 21.62 -9.10 -12.80
N ALA A 50 22.44 -8.36 -13.55
CA ALA A 50 23.79 -7.98 -13.13
C ALA A 50 23.75 -7.24 -11.78
N PRO A 51 24.74 -7.43 -10.88
CA PRO A 51 24.73 -6.82 -9.54
C PRO A 51 24.48 -5.31 -9.54
N ASN A 52 25.10 -4.57 -10.45
CA ASN A 52 24.92 -3.11 -10.55
C ASN A 52 23.48 -2.71 -10.87
N ARG A 53 22.82 -3.46 -11.75
CA ARG A 53 21.43 -3.18 -12.13
C ARG A 53 20.45 -3.49 -11.01
N ARG A 54 20.71 -4.52 -10.20
CA ARG A 54 19.93 -4.78 -8.96
C ARG A 54 20.01 -3.59 -8.00
N ASN A 55 21.20 -3.04 -7.78
CA ASN A 55 21.38 -1.88 -6.90
C ASN A 55 20.58 -0.66 -7.41
N GLN A 56 20.56 -0.43 -8.73
CA GLN A 56 19.78 0.65 -9.33
C GLN A 56 18.27 0.47 -9.11
N ILE A 57 17.76 -0.75 -9.29
CA ILE A 57 16.35 -1.09 -9.03
C ILE A 57 15.98 -0.85 -7.56
N TYR A 58 16.76 -1.35 -6.60
CA TYR A 58 16.48 -1.10 -5.18
C TYR A 58 16.58 0.38 -4.81
N SER A 59 17.53 1.10 -5.40
CA SER A 59 17.62 2.56 -5.23
C SER A 59 16.38 3.27 -5.77
N ALA A 60 15.86 2.86 -6.92
CA ALA A 60 14.63 3.39 -7.49
C ALA A 60 13.41 3.10 -6.59
N THR A 61 13.31 1.89 -6.04
CA THR A 61 12.29 1.52 -5.05
C THR A 61 12.32 2.42 -3.81
N ALA A 62 13.51 2.62 -3.23
CA ALA A 62 13.67 3.51 -2.07
C ALA A 62 13.32 4.97 -2.39
N LYS A 63 13.70 5.45 -3.58
CA LYS A 63 13.33 6.80 -4.07
C LYS A 63 11.82 6.95 -4.24
N ALA A 64 11.13 5.93 -4.74
CA ALA A 64 9.67 5.94 -4.87
C ALA A 64 8.99 6.04 -3.50
N LEU A 65 9.44 5.24 -2.53
CA LEU A 65 8.92 5.29 -1.14
C LEU A 65 9.18 6.66 -0.49
N ALA A 66 10.39 7.21 -0.65
CA ALA A 66 10.73 8.53 -0.13
C ALA A 66 9.86 9.63 -0.77
N SER A 67 9.65 9.55 -2.08
CA SER A 67 8.80 10.50 -2.82
C SER A 67 7.35 10.43 -2.35
N LEU A 68 6.84 9.22 -2.11
CA LEU A 68 5.51 9.00 -1.54
C LEU A 68 5.37 9.65 -0.16
N HIS A 69 6.29 9.39 0.76
CA HIS A 69 6.24 9.92 2.12
C HIS A 69 6.50 11.43 2.20
N SER A 70 7.12 12.02 1.18
CA SER A 70 7.41 13.46 1.11
C SER A 70 6.33 14.25 0.37
N ALA A 71 5.30 13.59 -0.17
CA ALA A 71 4.23 14.25 -0.90
C ALA A 71 3.40 15.15 0.01
N ASP A 72 3.12 16.38 -0.44
CA ASP A 72 2.18 17.28 0.23
C ASP A 72 0.75 16.82 -0.07
N ILE A 73 0.17 16.15 0.92
CA ILE A 73 -1.17 15.55 0.88
C ILE A 73 -2.26 16.61 0.65
N ASP A 74 -2.08 17.81 1.19
CA ASP A 74 -3.03 18.90 1.03
C ASP A 74 -2.96 19.48 -0.38
N ALA A 75 -1.74 19.70 -0.90
CA ALA A 75 -1.53 20.20 -2.25
C ALA A 75 -2.07 19.25 -3.35
N ILE A 76 -2.05 17.93 -3.12
CA ILE A 76 -2.60 16.93 -4.05
C ILE A 76 -4.10 16.65 -3.82
N GLY A 77 -4.77 17.40 -2.93
CA GLY A 77 -6.22 17.30 -2.70
C GLY A 77 -6.66 16.11 -1.84
N LEU A 78 -5.73 15.37 -1.25
CA LEU A 78 -6.00 14.25 -0.34
C LEU A 78 -6.08 14.68 1.12
N GLY A 79 -6.14 15.99 1.39
CA GLY A 79 -6.06 16.51 2.75
C GLY A 79 -7.12 15.98 3.72
N LYS A 80 -8.31 15.68 3.21
CA LYS A 80 -9.44 15.12 3.96
C LYS A 80 -9.48 13.59 3.94
N TYR A 81 -8.50 12.95 3.32
CA TYR A 81 -8.47 11.51 3.13
C TYR A 81 -7.90 10.83 4.39
N GLY A 82 -8.78 10.21 5.17
CA GLY A 82 -8.41 9.48 6.38
C GLY A 82 -8.06 10.36 7.59
N ARG A 83 -7.70 9.71 8.69
CA ARG A 83 -7.30 10.37 9.95
C ARG A 83 -5.78 10.42 10.05
N ARG A 84 -5.24 11.60 10.38
CA ARG A 84 -3.80 11.91 10.38
C ARG A 84 -3.08 11.57 11.69
N ASP A 85 -3.80 11.54 12.79
CA ASP A 85 -3.30 11.22 14.12
C ASP A 85 -3.41 9.72 14.40
N ASN A 86 -2.75 9.20 15.44
CA ASN A 86 -2.98 7.89 16.04
C ASN A 86 -3.00 6.73 15.02
N TYR A 87 -2.15 6.77 13.98
CA TYR A 87 -2.15 5.76 12.93
C TYR A 87 -1.68 4.42 13.49
N CYS A 88 -0.49 4.39 14.12
CA CYS A 88 0.07 3.19 14.71
C CYS A 88 -0.88 2.59 15.73
N LYS A 89 -1.47 3.44 16.59
CA LYS A 89 -2.48 3.00 17.55
C LYS A 89 -3.65 2.25 16.89
N ARG A 90 -4.24 2.84 15.84
CA ARG A 90 -5.38 2.23 15.14
C ARG A 90 -5.02 0.93 14.45
N GLU A 91 -3.85 0.84 13.84
CA GLU A 91 -3.41 -0.39 13.17
C GLU A 91 -3.18 -1.52 14.18
N VAL A 92 -2.50 -1.24 15.30
CA VAL A 92 -2.30 -2.21 16.37
C VAL A 92 -3.64 -2.69 16.94
N ASP A 93 -4.56 -1.77 17.27
CA ASP A 93 -5.86 -2.13 17.82
C ASP A 93 -6.69 -2.95 16.81
N ARG A 94 -6.60 -2.63 15.51
CA ARG A 94 -7.28 -3.38 14.45
C ARG A 94 -6.73 -4.80 14.33
N TRP A 95 -5.41 -4.96 14.28
CA TRP A 95 -4.78 -6.29 14.19
C TRP A 95 -5.03 -7.13 15.43
N ALA A 96 -4.98 -6.52 16.62
CA ALA A 96 -5.32 -7.17 17.88
C ALA A 96 -6.76 -7.72 17.84
N LYS A 97 -7.72 -6.89 17.43
CA LYS A 97 -9.12 -7.30 17.28
C LYS A 97 -9.26 -8.43 16.27
N GLN A 98 -8.69 -8.29 15.08
CA GLN A 98 -8.74 -9.33 14.06
C GLN A 98 -8.15 -10.66 14.56
N TYR A 99 -7.01 -10.61 15.25
CA TYR A 99 -6.39 -11.80 15.81
C TYR A 99 -7.32 -12.51 16.81
N LEU A 100 -7.93 -11.77 17.72
CA LEU A 100 -8.90 -12.30 18.69
C LEU A 100 -10.17 -12.82 18.01
N ASP A 101 -10.61 -12.18 16.92
CA ASP A 101 -11.76 -12.61 16.13
C ASP A 101 -11.46 -13.90 15.35
N PHE A 102 -10.22 -14.18 14.97
CA PHE A 102 -9.84 -15.39 14.23
C PHE A 102 -9.33 -16.54 15.13
N THR A 103 -9.19 -16.32 16.43
CA THR A 103 -8.61 -17.31 17.35
C THR A 103 -9.39 -17.46 18.67
N GLY A 104 -9.38 -18.66 19.24
CA GLY A 104 -10.08 -18.98 20.48
C GLY A 104 -11.14 -20.06 20.29
N GLU A 105 -12.19 -19.99 21.09
CA GLU A 105 -13.22 -21.04 21.15
C GLU A 105 -13.92 -21.25 19.79
N GLY A 106 -13.97 -22.51 19.35
CA GLY A 106 -14.49 -22.87 18.03
C GLY A 106 -13.59 -22.49 16.84
N LYS A 107 -12.35 -22.02 17.08
CA LYS A 107 -11.38 -21.61 16.06
C LYS A 107 -9.98 -22.14 16.39
N SER A 108 -8.98 -21.69 15.63
CA SER A 108 -7.58 -21.97 15.94
C SER A 108 -7.24 -21.51 17.36
N PRO A 109 -6.47 -22.30 18.13
CA PRO A 109 -6.08 -21.93 19.49
C PRO A 109 -5.26 -20.65 19.48
N ARG A 110 -5.38 -19.86 20.55
CA ARG A 110 -4.60 -18.64 20.73
C ARG A 110 -3.13 -19.00 21.00
N ASN A 111 -2.23 -18.24 20.38
CA ASN A 111 -0.80 -18.30 20.65
C ASN A 111 -0.47 -17.28 21.75
N PRO A 112 0.00 -17.71 22.94
CA PRO A 112 0.34 -16.81 24.03
C PRO A 112 1.32 -15.70 23.63
N LYS A 113 2.31 -16.00 22.78
CA LYS A 113 3.29 -15.00 22.31
C LYS A 113 2.66 -13.90 21.47
N MET A 114 1.59 -14.20 20.72
CA MET A 114 0.88 -13.18 19.96
C MET A 114 0.11 -12.23 20.88
N LEU A 115 -0.43 -12.75 21.99
CA LEU A 115 -1.10 -11.92 23.00
C LEU A 115 -0.10 -11.01 23.72
N GLU A 116 1.07 -11.55 24.08
CA GLU A 116 2.19 -10.78 24.65
C GLU A 116 2.68 -9.68 23.70
N LEU A 117 2.82 -10.01 22.40
CA LEU A 117 3.22 -9.04 21.38
C LEU A 117 2.19 -7.92 21.21
N VAL A 118 0.90 -8.25 21.19
CA VAL A 118 -0.19 -7.25 21.11
C VAL A 118 -0.12 -6.29 22.29
N ASP A 119 -0.01 -6.82 23.52
CA ASP A 119 0.10 -6.02 24.72
C ASP A 119 1.36 -5.14 24.71
N TRP A 120 2.50 -5.69 24.28
CA TRP A 120 3.73 -4.91 24.14
C TRP A 120 3.57 -3.76 23.13
N LEU A 121 3.01 -4.03 21.94
CA LEU A 121 2.80 -3.02 20.91
C LEU A 121 1.87 -1.89 21.40
N GLN A 122 0.78 -2.22 22.10
CA GLN A 122 -0.14 -1.22 22.64
C GLN A 122 0.51 -0.32 23.69
N ARG A 123 1.46 -0.85 24.48
CA ARG A 123 2.19 -0.08 25.50
C ARG A 123 3.37 0.74 24.94
N HIS A 124 3.83 0.45 23.73
CA HIS A 124 5.01 1.07 23.11
C HIS A 124 4.67 1.85 21.83
N ILE A 125 3.45 2.37 21.73
CA ILE A 125 3.10 3.30 20.65
C ILE A 125 3.95 4.57 20.80
N PRO A 126 4.67 5.03 19.75
CA PRO A 126 5.45 6.25 19.81
C PRO A 126 4.59 7.46 20.19
N SER A 127 5.10 8.32 21.07
CA SER A 127 4.38 9.51 21.53
C SER A 127 3.98 10.46 20.39
N GLU A 128 4.82 10.48 19.35
CA GLU A 128 4.69 11.27 18.14
C GLU A 128 3.53 10.80 17.25
N ASP A 129 3.04 9.57 17.40
CA ASP A 129 1.90 9.04 16.64
C ASP A 129 0.63 9.85 16.89
N SER A 130 0.49 10.45 18.08
CA SER A 130 -0.63 11.33 18.40
C SER A 130 -0.60 12.66 17.62
N SER A 131 0.55 13.03 17.04
CA SER A 131 0.72 14.26 16.28
C SER A 131 0.28 14.11 14.82
N SER A 132 -0.54 15.05 14.34
CA SER A 132 -0.94 15.13 12.93
C SER A 132 0.08 15.86 12.04
N THR A 133 1.16 16.44 12.60
CA THR A 133 2.11 17.29 11.88
C THR A 133 3.07 16.54 10.95
N LYS A 134 3.16 15.22 11.06
CA LYS A 134 4.00 14.34 10.20
C LYS A 134 3.19 13.32 9.40
N ALA A 135 1.90 13.58 9.18
CA ALA A 135 1.04 12.65 8.47
C ALA A 135 1.36 12.63 6.96
N GLY A 136 2.14 11.63 6.53
CA GLY A 136 2.38 11.31 5.12
C GLY A 136 1.43 10.22 4.61
N LEU A 137 1.37 10.04 3.29
CA LEU A 137 0.60 8.96 2.68
C LEU A 137 1.31 7.62 2.91
N VAL A 138 0.57 6.65 3.44
CA VAL A 138 1.07 5.28 3.63
C VAL A 138 0.37 4.37 2.63
N HIS A 139 1.14 3.57 1.89
CA HIS A 139 0.59 2.63 0.90
C HIS A 139 -0.16 1.45 1.56
N GLY A 140 0.36 0.93 2.67
CA GLY A 140 -0.18 -0.23 3.39
C GLY A 140 0.47 -1.56 2.99
N ASP A 141 0.73 -1.75 1.69
CA ASP A 141 1.40 -2.95 1.16
C ASP A 141 2.53 -2.58 0.17
N PHE A 142 3.52 -1.81 0.64
CA PHE A 142 4.62 -1.36 -0.23
C PHE A 142 5.66 -2.45 -0.40
N GLN A 143 5.59 -3.16 -1.52
CA GLN A 143 6.55 -4.17 -1.92
C GLN A 143 6.94 -4.00 -3.39
N ILE A 144 8.11 -4.51 -3.76
CA ILE A 144 8.66 -4.35 -5.12
C ILE A 144 7.75 -4.95 -6.20
N ASP A 145 6.98 -5.99 -5.85
CA ASP A 145 6.03 -6.66 -6.74
C ASP A 145 4.84 -5.75 -7.10
N ASN A 146 4.57 -4.74 -6.26
CA ASN A 146 3.54 -3.70 -6.49
C ASN A 146 4.10 -2.49 -7.24
N LEU A 147 5.36 -2.51 -7.70
CA LEU A 147 5.96 -1.41 -8.45
C LEU A 147 5.98 -1.70 -9.94
N VAL A 148 5.65 -0.68 -10.73
CA VAL A 148 5.79 -0.70 -12.18
C VAL A 148 7.09 0.02 -12.52
N PHE A 149 7.95 -0.64 -13.28
CA PHE A 149 9.23 -0.07 -13.72
C PHE A 149 9.14 0.40 -15.16
N HIS A 150 9.94 1.41 -15.49
CA HIS A 150 10.09 1.81 -16.88
C HIS A 150 10.71 0.65 -17.69
N PRO A 151 10.22 0.36 -18.91
CA PRO A 151 10.66 -0.83 -19.65
C PRO A 151 12.15 -0.82 -20.04
N THR A 152 12.75 0.37 -20.16
CA THR A 152 14.14 0.55 -20.58
C THR A 152 15.01 1.25 -19.55
N GLU A 153 14.41 1.85 -18.51
CA GLU A 153 15.14 2.64 -17.50
C GLU A 153 14.91 2.04 -16.12
N ASP A 154 15.93 2.07 -15.25
CA ASP A 154 15.79 1.58 -13.88
C ASP A 154 15.08 2.64 -13.00
N LYS A 155 13.82 2.93 -13.33
CA LYS A 155 12.96 3.92 -12.67
C LYS A 155 11.59 3.33 -12.39
N VAL A 156 11.02 3.68 -11.23
CA VAL A 156 9.63 3.37 -10.90
C VAL A 156 8.73 4.41 -11.57
N ILE A 157 7.72 3.94 -12.30
CA ILE A 157 6.73 4.78 -13.01
C ILE A 157 5.31 4.62 -12.47
N GLY A 158 5.10 3.67 -11.55
CA GLY A 158 3.80 3.45 -10.92
C GLY A 158 3.91 2.60 -9.67
N ILE A 159 2.95 2.80 -8.77
CA ILE A 159 2.73 1.97 -7.58
C ILE A 159 1.30 1.44 -7.69
N LEU A 160 1.14 0.12 -7.61
CA LEU A 160 -0.13 -0.62 -7.74
C LEU A 160 -0.61 -1.07 -6.37
N ASP A 161 -1.84 -1.59 -6.33
CA ASP A 161 -2.47 -2.17 -5.13
C ASP A 161 -2.63 -1.22 -3.95
N TRP A 162 -3.08 0.01 -4.26
CA TRP A 162 -3.57 0.97 -3.27
C TRP A 162 -4.89 0.50 -2.63
N LEU A 163 -4.84 -0.55 -1.82
CA LEU A 163 -5.94 -0.97 -0.97
C LEU A 163 -6.04 -0.01 0.21
N CYS A 164 -6.54 1.19 -0.03
CA CYS A 164 -7.03 2.01 1.05
C CYS A 164 -8.18 1.26 1.73
N GLY A 165 -7.97 0.91 3.00
CA GLY A 165 -8.87 0.07 3.77
C GLY A 165 -10.33 0.52 3.63
N LYS A 166 -11.22 -0.44 3.40
CA LYS A 166 -12.67 -0.26 3.52
C LYS A 166 -13.00 0.26 4.91
N GLY A 167 -13.08 1.59 5.06
CA GLY A 167 -13.31 2.25 6.34
C GLY A 167 -14.09 3.56 6.25
N SER A 168 -14.35 4.08 5.05
CA SER A 168 -15.21 5.24 4.84
C SER A 168 -16.18 4.89 3.73
N ARG A 169 -17.47 4.79 4.06
CA ARG A 169 -18.53 4.82 3.06
C ARG A 169 -18.33 6.09 2.22
N CYS A 170 -18.17 5.92 0.91
CA CYS A 170 -18.48 6.98 -0.02
C CYS A 170 -19.99 7.21 0.07
N THR A 171 -20.38 8.30 0.70
CA THR A 171 -21.64 9.01 0.48
C THR A 171 -21.28 10.45 0.21
#